data_AF-A0A8T0NF51-F1
#
_entry.id   AF-A0A8T0NF51-F1
#
_cell.length_a   1.000
_cell.length_b   1.000
_cell.length_c   1.000
_cell.angle_alpha   90.00
_cell.angle_beta   90.00
_cell.angle_gamma   90.00
#
_symmetry.space_group_name_H-M   'P 1'
#
loop_
_entity.id
_entity.type
_entity.pdbx_description
1 polymer ?
#
loop_
_entity_poly.entity_id
_entity_poly.type
_entity_poly.pdbx_seq_one_letter_code
_entity_poly.pdbx_strand_id
1 'polypeptide(L)'
;MAAVRGSVKGSPSPSREVLALLPGDDGRVPRGYVPMVLVGGGEERRIMVRVEMLGEPCMAAVLEMAAQQFGYGQRGVLRIPCGADRFQQMLGVACEAR
;
A
#
# COMPACT_ATOMS: atom_id res chain seq x y z
N MET A 1 -16.71 -32.88 5.26
CA MET A 1 -16.32 -31.56 5.81
C MET A 1 -15.98 -30.68 4.62
N ALA A 2 -16.82 -29.68 4.32
CA ALA A 2 -16.71 -28.87 3.11
C ALA A 2 -15.76 -27.68 3.36
N ALA A 3 -14.73 -27.53 2.54
CA ALA A 3 -13.90 -26.34 2.51
C ALA A 3 -14.69 -25.21 1.85
N VAL A 4 -15.15 -24.24 2.65
CA VAL A 4 -15.74 -23.01 2.14
C VAL A 4 -14.64 -22.18 1.49
N ARG A 5 -14.55 -22.26 0.15
CA ARG A 5 -13.79 -21.30 -0.64
C ARG A 5 -14.57 -19.99 -0.64
N GLY A 6 -14.21 -19.09 0.27
CA GLY A 6 -14.63 -17.70 0.23
C GLY A 6 -14.08 -17.06 -1.03
N SER A 7 -14.95 -16.86 -2.01
CA SER A 7 -14.66 -16.07 -3.20
C SER A 7 -14.52 -14.61 -2.76
N VAL A 8 -13.28 -14.11 -2.74
CA VAL A 8 -13.02 -12.67 -2.54
C VAL A 8 -13.57 -11.92 -3.76
N LYS A 9 -14.83 -11.49 -3.67
CA LYS A 9 -15.43 -10.56 -4.63
C LYS A 9 -14.82 -9.18 -4.39
N GLY A 10 -14.17 -8.67 -5.42
CA GLY A 10 -13.58 -7.34 -5.44
C GLY A 10 -12.24 -7.40 -6.16
N SER A 11 -12.29 -7.29 -7.48
CA SER A 11 -11.15 -6.81 -8.24
C SER A 11 -11.23 -5.28 -8.20
N PRO A 12 -10.55 -4.56 -7.29
CA PRO A 12 -10.04 -3.27 -7.69
C PRO A 12 -8.87 -3.61 -8.61
N SER A 13 -8.97 -3.33 -9.91
CA SER A 13 -7.79 -3.33 -10.76
C SER A 13 -6.76 -2.45 -10.06
N PRO A 14 -5.71 -3.00 -9.42
CA PRO A 14 -4.70 -2.13 -8.89
C PRO A 14 -4.02 -1.59 -10.14
N SER A 15 -4.10 -0.29 -10.36
CA SER A 15 -3.12 0.44 -11.17
C SER A 15 -1.75 -0.20 -10.89
N ARG A 16 -0.91 -0.40 -11.93
CA ARG A 16 0.36 -1.20 -11.93
C ARG A 16 1.39 -0.86 -10.83
N GLU A 17 0.99 0.01 -9.93
CA GLU A 17 1.71 0.73 -8.92
C GLU A 17 1.52 0.17 -7.49
N VAL A 18 0.46 -0.62 -7.23
CA VAL A 18 0.24 -1.30 -5.92
C VAL A 18 0.10 -2.82 -6.08
N LEU A 19 0.95 -3.59 -5.41
CA LEU A 19 0.85 -5.04 -5.33
C LEU A 19 0.48 -5.47 -3.90
N ALA A 20 -0.51 -6.34 -3.75
CA ALA A 20 -0.78 -6.98 -2.45
C ALA A 20 0.29 -8.06 -2.18
N LEU A 21 0.79 -8.14 -0.94
CA LEU A 21 1.64 -9.27 -0.53
C LEU A 21 0.82 -10.56 -0.59
N LEU A 22 1.15 -11.46 -1.51
CA LEU A 22 0.57 -12.80 -1.54
C LEU A 22 1.29 -13.69 -0.53
N PRO A 23 0.57 -14.51 0.26
CA PRO A 23 1.19 -15.48 1.15
C PRO A 23 1.85 -16.58 0.28
N GLY A 24 3.18 -16.65 0.30
CA GLY A 24 3.96 -17.67 -0.43
C GLY A 24 5.13 -17.13 -1.24
N ASP A 25 5.28 -15.81 -1.37
CA ASP A 25 6.54 -15.21 -1.82
C ASP A 25 7.51 -15.20 -0.63
N ASP A 26 8.78 -15.59 -0.82
CA ASP A 26 9.85 -15.72 0.19
C ASP A 26 10.22 -14.41 0.94
N GLY A 27 9.27 -13.51 1.16
CA GLY A 27 9.48 -12.18 1.70
C GLY A 27 10.29 -11.30 0.77
N ARG A 28 10.43 -11.66 -0.52
CA ARG A 28 11.30 -10.94 -1.45
C ARG A 28 10.55 -9.75 -2.00
N VAL A 29 11.03 -8.57 -1.63
CA VAL A 29 10.59 -7.32 -2.26
C VAL A 29 11.11 -7.29 -3.70
N PRO A 30 10.25 -7.27 -4.73
CA PRO A 30 10.69 -7.12 -6.10
C PRO A 30 11.42 -5.79 -6.27
N ARG A 31 12.42 -5.76 -7.16
CA ARG A 31 13.16 -4.53 -7.43
C ARG A 31 12.21 -3.44 -7.94
N GLY A 32 12.41 -2.22 -7.47
CA GLY A 32 11.55 -1.09 -7.81
C GLY A 32 10.25 -1.03 -7.00
N TYR A 33 10.11 -1.84 -5.95
CA TYR A 33 8.98 -1.77 -5.02
C TYR A 33 9.45 -1.49 -3.58
N VAL A 34 8.59 -0.82 -2.82
CA VAL A 34 8.78 -0.49 -1.41
C VAL A 34 7.63 -1.10 -0.60
N PRO A 35 7.93 -1.94 0.41
CA PRO A 35 6.92 -2.50 1.27
C PRO A 35 6.34 -1.41 2.18
N MET A 36 5.01 -1.34 2.24
CA MET A 36 4.27 -0.45 3.12
C MET A 36 3.24 -1.20 3.95
N VAL A 37 2.96 -0.69 5.16
CA VAL A 37 1.85 -1.12 6.01
C VAL A 37 0.90 0.05 6.16
N LEU A 38 -0.30 -0.11 5.65
CA LEU A 38 -1.40 0.82 5.83
C LEU A 38 -2.05 0.53 7.18
N VAL A 39 -2.01 1.50 8.09
CA VAL A 39 -2.58 1.42 9.44
C VAL A 39 -3.79 2.33 9.50
N GLY A 40 -4.99 1.77 9.56
CA GLY A 40 -6.21 2.57 9.63
C GLY A 40 -7.47 1.75 9.83
N GLY A 41 -8.44 2.30 10.57
CA GLY A 41 -9.74 1.66 10.81
C GLY A 41 -9.68 0.39 11.66
N GLY A 42 -8.64 0.21 12.47
CA GLY A 42 -8.42 -0.99 13.29
C GLY A 42 -7.70 -2.13 12.58
N GLU A 43 -7.42 -1.99 11.29
CA GLU A 43 -6.79 -3.02 10.47
C GLU A 43 -5.41 -2.57 9.98
N GLU A 44 -4.50 -3.53 9.81
CA GLU A 44 -3.20 -3.32 9.17
C GLU A 44 -3.16 -4.08 7.84
N ARG A 45 -2.88 -3.37 6.74
CA ARG A 45 -2.78 -3.99 5.42
C ARG A 45 -1.42 -3.76 4.80
N ARG A 46 -0.73 -4.86 4.47
CA ARG A 46 0.57 -4.81 3.82
C ARG A 46 0.43 -4.77 2.31
N ILE A 47 1.10 -3.81 1.70
CA ILE A 47 1.14 -3.60 0.26
C ILE A 47 2.58 -3.34 -0.17
N MET A 48 2.84 -3.47 -1.45
CA MET A 48 4.07 -3.02 -2.09
C MET A 48 3.72 -1.93 -3.08
N VAL A 49 4.47 -0.84 -3.03
CA VAL A 49 4.25 0.34 -3.89
C VAL A 49 5.48 0.54 -4.77
N ARG A 50 5.29 0.90 -6.04
CA ARG A 50 6.43 1.24 -6.91
C ARG A 50 7.23 2.42 -6.37
N VAL A 51 8.55 2.38 -6.50
CA VAL A 51 9.42 3.50 -6.09
C VAL A 51 9.09 4.77 -6.87
N GLU A 52 8.65 4.63 -8.13
CA GLU A 52 8.27 5.74 -9.00
C GLU A 52 7.10 6.55 -8.40
N MET A 53 6.12 5.87 -7.77
CA MET A 53 4.97 6.52 -7.13
C MET A 53 5.38 7.34 -5.90
N LEU A 54 6.50 7.01 -5.24
CA LEU A 54 7.01 7.79 -4.11
C LEU A 54 7.41 9.21 -4.49
N GLY A 55 7.74 9.44 -5.77
CA GLY A 55 8.07 10.76 -6.30
C GLY A 55 6.85 11.60 -6.67
N GLU A 56 5.65 11.01 -6.73
CA GLU A 56 4.45 11.73 -7.15
C GLU A 56 3.93 12.67 -6.06
N PRO A 57 3.37 13.84 -6.43
CA PRO A 57 2.86 14.82 -5.47
C PRO A 57 1.72 14.26 -4.62
N CYS A 58 0.93 13.33 -5.15
CA CYS A 58 -0.13 12.63 -4.42
C CYS A 58 0.42 11.80 -3.24
N MET A 59 1.65 11.28 -3.38
CA MET A 59 2.30 10.48 -2.34
C MET A 59 2.99 11.37 -1.31
N ALA A 60 3.46 12.56 -1.67
CA ALA A 60 4.17 13.46 -0.77
C ALA A 60 3.39 13.76 0.53
N ALA A 61 2.10 14.08 0.43
CA ALA A 61 1.25 14.34 1.60
C ALA A 61 1.12 13.11 2.51
N VAL A 62 1.03 11.92 1.92
CA VAL A 62 0.91 10.65 2.65
C VAL A 62 2.20 10.31 3.40
N LEU A 63 3.35 10.52 2.74
CA LEU A 63 4.67 10.34 3.32
C LEU A 63 4.92 11.33 4.46
N GLU A 64 4.49 12.58 4.30
CA GLU A 64 4.60 13.59 5.35
C GLU A 64 3.79 13.20 6.59
N MET A 65 2.54 12.77 6.41
CA MET A 65 1.72 12.26 7.51
C MET A 65 2.38 11.07 8.22
N ALA A 66 2.96 10.14 7.44
CA ALA A 66 3.69 9.00 7.99
C ALA A 66 4.93 9.44 8.77
N ALA A 67 5.69 10.41 8.27
CA ALA A 67 6.84 10.96 8.96
C ALA A 67 6.46 11.67 10.28
N GLN A 68 5.36 12.41 10.28
CA GLN A 68 4.86 13.08 11.49
C GLN A 68 4.42 12.09 12.57
N GLN A 69 3.76 10.99 12.19
CA GLN A 69 3.21 10.03 13.16
C GLN A 69 4.21 8.95 13.58
N PHE A 70 5.01 8.42 12.64
CA PHE A 70 5.89 7.28 12.88
C PHE A 70 7.38 7.64 12.81
N GLY A 71 7.73 8.85 12.35
CA GLY A 71 9.12 9.26 12.12
C GLY A 71 9.75 8.59 10.89
N TYR A 72 11.01 8.95 10.63
CA TYR A 72 11.81 8.39 9.53
C TYR A 72 12.61 7.13 9.91
N GLY A 73 12.56 6.70 11.18
CA GLY A 73 13.32 5.55 11.70
C GLY A 73 12.76 4.17 11.32
N GLN A 74 11.85 4.11 10.34
CA GLN A 74 11.15 2.88 9.97
C GLN A 74 12.08 1.95 9.20
N ARG A 75 12.37 0.77 9.76
CA ARG A 75 13.31 -0.19 9.16
C ARG A 75 12.60 -1.19 8.27
N GLY A 76 12.92 -1.15 6.97
CA GLY A 76 12.52 -2.17 6.00
C GLY A 76 11.04 -2.17 5.60
N VAL A 77 10.19 -1.38 6.24
CA VAL A 77 8.77 -1.20 5.88
C VAL A 77 8.31 0.20 6.25
N LEU A 78 7.51 0.83 5.39
CA LEU A 78 6.94 2.15 5.64
C LEU A 78 5.49 2.04 6.12
N ARG A 79 5.23 2.46 7.35
CA ARG A 79 3.92 2.52 7.99
C ARG A 79 3.27 3.85 7.64
N ILE A 80 2.05 3.77 7.11
CA ILE A 80 1.25 4.90 6.67
C ILE A 80 -0.01 4.98 7.53
N PRO A 81 -0.34 6.14 8.12
CA PRO A 81 -1.51 6.32 8.97
C PRO A 81 -2.77 6.54 8.12
N CYS A 82 -3.05 5.60 7.22
CA CYS A 82 -4.15 5.66 6.29
C CYS A 82 -4.74 4.26 6.11
N GLY A 83 -6.07 4.17 6.04
CA GLY A 83 -6.76 2.92 5.71
C GLY A 83 -6.56 2.53 4.24
N ALA A 84 -6.63 1.23 3.94
CA ALA A 84 -6.44 0.71 2.59
C ALA A 84 -7.36 1.35 1.54
N ASP A 85 -8.63 1.52 1.87
CA ASP A 85 -9.62 2.09 0.96
C ASP A 85 -9.31 3.56 0.62
N ARG A 86 -8.99 4.37 1.64
CA ARG A 86 -8.60 5.78 1.46
C ARG A 86 -7.28 5.91 0.70
N PHE A 87 -6.32 5.03 0.96
CA PHE A 87 -5.06 5.00 0.22
C PHE A 87 -5.28 4.66 -1.25
N GLN A 88 -6.09 3.65 -1.56
CA GLN A 88 -6.43 3.30 -2.94
C GLN A 88 -7.21 4.40 -3.64
N GLN A 89 -8.14 5.08 -2.95
CA GLN A 89 -8.83 6.24 -3.49
C GLN A 89 -7.85 7.37 -3.81
N MET A 90 -6.95 7.73 -2.89
CA MET A 90 -5.94 8.77 -3.14
C MET A 90 -5.09 8.43 -4.36
N LEU A 91 -4.64 7.18 -4.52
CA LEU A 91 -3.86 6.80 -5.69
C LEU A 91 -4.69 6.79 -6.99
N GLY A 92 -5.96 6.40 -6.91
CA GLY A 92 -6.86 6.38 -8.06
C GLY A 92 -7.32 7.76 -8.52
N VAL A 93 -7.44 8.73 -7.61
CA VAL A 93 -7.91 10.10 -7.92
C VAL A 93 -6.78 11.11 -8.08
N ALA A 94 -5.67 10.95 -7.36
CA ALA A 94 -4.61 11.95 -7.31
C ALA A 94 -3.43 11.65 -8.26
N CYS A 95 -3.43 10.49 -8.93
CA CYS A 95 -2.56 10.22 -10.06
C CYS A 95 -3.21 10.62 -11.40
N GLU A 96 -4.12 11.61 -11.40
CA GLU A 96 -4.35 12.46 -12.58
C GLU A 96 -3.06 13.26 -12.86
N ALA A 97 -2.03 12.57 -13.30
CA ALA A 97 -0.88 13.17 -13.93
C ALA A 97 -1.33 13.71 -15.29
N ARG A 98 -1.00 14.97 -15.53
CA ARG A 98 -1.22 15.72 -16.77
C ARG A 98 -0.85 14.95 -18.05
#